data_AF-A0A496XDC9-F1
#
_entry.id   AF-A0A496XDC9-F1
#
_cell.length_a   1.000
_cell.length_b   1.000
_cell.length_c   1.000
_cell.angle_alpha   90.00
_cell.angle_beta   90.00
_cell.angle_gamma   90.00
#
_symmetry.space_group_name_H-M   'P 1'
#
loop_
_entity.id
_entity.type
_entity.pdbx_description
1 polymer ?
#
loop_
_entity_poly.entity_id
_entity_poly.type
_entity_poly.pdbx_seq_one_letter_code
_entity_poly.pdbx_strand_id
1 'polypeptide(L)'
;MSTTNTFDPVSASDAAGFTEDAAGAIEHATGAIEDAASAIKKTNGFLENTPGSINNTSSSIENTSSFGNYLIHGIDEIILPDAISYWPTAPGWQALGVLVGVVVIIRAIQKAKRWWRNRYRREALRQLNQVQKQAGKQLQDVVAVLPHFIKVTALQAYPRQEVASLSGKPWLAFLDAHYSGPAFSKGIGEKLLALAYLPREQWQLNDQESNELINMTRRWIALHSEATDV
;
A
#
# COMPACT_ATOMS: atom_id res chain seq x y z
N MET A 1 50.61 11.70 -21.71
CA MET A 1 49.22 11.30 -21.98
C MET A 1 48.37 11.82 -20.84
N SER A 2 47.62 12.89 -21.12
CA SER A 2 46.70 13.56 -20.19
C SER A 2 45.26 13.24 -20.60
N THR A 3 44.35 13.10 -19.63
CA THR A 3 42.97 13.65 -19.70
C THR A 3 42.34 13.57 -18.31
N THR A 4 41.98 14.75 -17.77
CA THR A 4 41.11 14.96 -16.62
C THR A 4 39.80 15.56 -17.15
N ASN A 5 38.67 15.08 -16.65
CA ASN A 5 37.32 15.43 -17.07
C ASN A 5 36.91 16.81 -16.48
N THR A 6 36.39 17.71 -17.32
CA THR A 6 35.90 19.07 -16.95
C THR A 6 34.38 19.12 -17.08
N PHE A 7 33.72 19.66 -16.06
CA PHE A 7 32.26 19.83 -15.97
C PHE A 7 31.96 21.33 -15.87
N ASP A 8 31.15 21.88 -16.80
CA ASP A 8 30.74 23.29 -16.83
C ASP A 8 29.34 23.50 -16.19
N PRO A 9 29.10 24.61 -15.45
CA PRO A 9 27.77 25.07 -15.08
C PRO A 9 27.27 26.25 -15.96
N VAL A 10 25.96 26.26 -16.28
CA VAL A 10 25.27 27.25 -17.12
C VAL A 10 25.00 28.58 -16.38
N SER A 11 25.28 29.70 -17.06
CA SER A 11 25.22 31.11 -16.63
C SER A 11 23.81 31.67 -16.37
N ALA A 12 23.72 32.54 -15.36
CA ALA A 12 22.54 33.27 -14.89
C ALA A 12 22.47 34.72 -15.41
N SER A 13 22.43 34.93 -16.74
CA SER A 13 22.35 36.29 -17.35
C SER A 13 21.02 36.66 -18.01
N ASP A 14 20.02 35.79 -18.06
CA ASP A 14 18.79 36.01 -18.85
C ASP A 14 17.59 36.62 -18.10
N ALA A 15 17.69 36.91 -16.80
CA ALA A 15 16.54 37.36 -16.00
C ALA A 15 16.33 38.89 -15.94
N ALA A 16 17.27 39.70 -16.43
CA ALA A 16 17.23 41.16 -16.26
C ALA A 16 16.59 41.95 -17.42
N GLY A 17 16.34 41.32 -18.58
CA GLY A 17 15.74 42.00 -19.74
C GLY A 17 14.21 42.08 -19.75
N PHE A 18 13.52 41.33 -18.90
CA PHE A 18 12.05 41.21 -18.97
C PHE A 18 11.29 42.30 -18.17
N THR A 19 11.98 43.06 -17.32
CA THR A 19 11.32 44.03 -16.41
C THR A 19 11.09 45.41 -17.04
N GLU A 20 11.76 45.73 -18.14
CA GLU A 20 11.66 47.04 -18.80
C GLU A 20 10.41 47.13 -19.70
N ASP A 21 10.00 46.02 -20.31
CA ASP A 21 8.85 45.94 -21.22
C ASP A 21 7.49 46.09 -20.48
N ALA A 22 7.42 45.67 -19.22
CA ALA A 22 6.22 45.78 -18.39
C ALA A 22 5.90 47.22 -17.96
N ALA A 23 6.91 48.10 -17.87
CA ALA A 23 6.71 49.49 -17.47
C ALA A 23 6.05 50.33 -18.57
N GLY A 24 6.40 50.08 -19.84
CA GLY A 24 5.81 50.79 -20.99
C GLY A 24 4.33 50.46 -21.23
N ALA A 25 3.88 49.25 -20.89
CA ALA A 25 2.48 48.84 -21.03
C ALA A 25 1.52 49.57 -20.06
N ILE A 26 2.02 50.01 -18.90
CA ILE A 26 1.20 50.65 -17.85
C ILE A 26 0.88 52.11 -18.20
N GLU A 27 1.79 52.82 -18.90
CA GLU A 27 1.56 54.20 -19.32
C GLU A 27 0.46 54.28 -20.39
N HIS A 28 0.48 53.37 -21.37
CA HIS A 28 -0.53 53.29 -22.42
C HIS A 28 -1.95 52.97 -21.89
N ALA A 29 -2.05 52.15 -20.84
CA ALA A 29 -3.33 51.81 -20.23
C ALA A 29 -3.99 53.01 -19.53
N THR A 30 -3.20 53.95 -19.03
CA THR A 30 -3.72 55.11 -18.28
C THR A 30 -4.40 56.12 -19.21
N GLY A 31 -3.86 56.34 -20.42
CA GLY A 31 -4.48 57.23 -21.41
C GLY A 31 -5.85 56.76 -21.90
N ALA A 32 -6.03 55.44 -22.09
CA ALA A 32 -7.30 54.86 -22.55
C ALA A 32 -8.45 55.03 -21.52
N ILE A 33 -8.13 55.15 -20.24
CA ILE A 33 -9.13 55.32 -19.17
C ILE A 33 -9.69 56.76 -19.18
N GLU A 34 -8.88 57.76 -19.53
CA GLU A 34 -9.31 59.17 -19.54
C GLU A 34 -10.24 59.48 -20.73
N ASP A 35 -9.98 58.86 -21.89
CA ASP A 35 -10.88 58.92 -23.05
C ASP A 35 -12.25 58.28 -22.76
N ALA A 36 -12.24 57.14 -22.06
CA ALA A 36 -13.47 56.46 -21.67
C ALA A 36 -14.32 57.31 -20.70
N ALA A 37 -13.68 57.97 -19.73
CA ALA A 37 -14.37 58.85 -18.78
C ALA A 37 -15.04 60.06 -19.47
N SER A 38 -14.39 60.61 -20.49
CA SER A 38 -14.93 61.72 -21.29
C SER A 38 -16.17 61.31 -22.10
N ALA A 39 -16.17 60.11 -22.67
CA ALA A 39 -17.32 59.57 -23.40
C ALA A 39 -18.54 59.34 -22.48
N ILE A 40 -18.32 58.82 -21.27
CA ILE A 40 -19.37 58.57 -20.29
C ILE A 40 -20.06 59.88 -19.88
N LYS A 41 -19.30 60.96 -19.66
CA LYS A 41 -19.87 62.27 -19.29
C LYS A 41 -20.78 62.84 -20.39
N LYS A 42 -20.46 62.61 -21.66
CA LYS A 42 -21.29 63.03 -22.81
C LYS A 42 -22.61 62.26 -22.88
N THR A 43 -22.59 60.96 -22.56
CA THR A 43 -23.81 60.13 -22.57
C THR A 43 -24.79 60.50 -21.46
N ASN A 44 -24.32 60.88 -20.27
CA ASN A 44 -25.21 61.27 -19.17
C ASN A 44 -25.96 62.58 -19.44
N GLY A 45 -25.37 63.53 -20.17
CA GLY A 45 -26.07 64.76 -20.57
C GLY A 45 -27.23 64.53 -21.56
N PHE A 46 -27.24 63.40 -22.28
CA PHE A 46 -28.33 63.02 -23.18
C PHE A 46 -29.51 62.38 -22.42
N LEU A 47 -29.27 61.76 -21.26
CA LEU A 47 -30.28 61.03 -20.49
C LEU A 47 -31.12 61.92 -19.55
N GLU A 48 -30.68 63.14 -19.24
CA GLU A 48 -31.42 64.06 -18.33
C GLU A 48 -32.60 64.81 -19.01
N ASN A 49 -32.72 64.79 -20.35
CA ASN A 49 -33.69 65.62 -21.08
C ASN A 49 -34.92 64.86 -21.64
N THR A 50 -35.32 63.70 -21.09
CA THR A 50 -36.55 63.01 -21.56
C THR A 50 -37.33 62.29 -20.45
N PRO A 51 -38.22 62.97 -19.70
CA PRO A 51 -39.17 62.32 -18.83
C PRO A 51 -40.51 62.15 -19.55
N GLY A 52 -40.88 60.93 -19.97
CA GLY A 52 -42.25 60.73 -20.45
C GLY A 52 -42.59 59.48 -21.27
N SER A 53 -41.66 58.58 -21.59
CA SER A 53 -41.93 57.51 -22.57
C SER A 53 -41.57 56.08 -22.11
N ILE A 54 -41.71 55.74 -20.82
CA ILE A 54 -41.31 54.40 -20.31
C ILE A 54 -42.30 53.74 -19.34
N ASN A 55 -43.53 54.24 -19.21
CA ASN A 55 -44.43 53.80 -18.12
C ASN A 55 -45.61 52.96 -18.60
N ASN A 56 -45.80 52.81 -19.91
CA ASN A 56 -46.98 52.14 -20.49
C ASN A 56 -46.73 50.67 -20.87
N THR A 57 -45.48 50.28 -21.14
CA THR A 57 -45.17 48.94 -21.66
C THR A 57 -44.97 47.86 -20.58
N SER A 58 -44.89 48.23 -19.29
CA SER A 58 -44.57 47.30 -18.21
C SER A 58 -45.76 46.50 -17.66
N SER A 59 -47.02 46.90 -17.91
CA SER A 59 -48.19 46.14 -17.43
C SER A 59 -48.65 45.03 -18.39
N SER A 60 -48.09 44.97 -19.61
CA SER A 60 -48.52 44.00 -20.64
C SER A 60 -47.59 42.77 -20.76
N ILE A 61 -46.52 42.69 -19.95
CA ILE A 61 -45.53 41.61 -20.01
C ILE A 61 -45.25 41.02 -18.61
N GLU A 62 -46.28 40.83 -17.79
CA GLU A 62 -46.14 40.08 -16.52
C GLU A 62 -46.93 38.75 -16.49
N ASN A 63 -47.50 38.30 -17.61
CA ASN A 63 -48.17 37.00 -17.65
C ASN A 63 -47.86 36.20 -18.93
N THR A 64 -46.57 36.04 -19.23
CA THR A 64 -46.11 35.16 -20.30
C THR A 64 -44.99 34.26 -19.81
N SER A 65 -45.35 33.34 -18.91
CA SER A 65 -44.55 32.16 -18.60
C SER A 65 -45.44 30.92 -18.54
N SER A 66 -46.32 30.77 -19.54
CA SER A 66 -46.99 29.51 -19.86
C SER A 66 -46.73 29.20 -21.34
N PHE A 67 -45.72 28.38 -21.59
CA PHE A 67 -45.37 27.93 -22.93
C PHE A 67 -46.28 26.73 -23.30
N GLY A 68 -47.46 26.99 -23.88
CA GLY A 68 -48.38 25.94 -24.33
C GLY A 68 -49.86 26.34 -24.31
N ASN A 69 -50.67 25.61 -25.07
CA ASN A 69 -52.12 25.79 -25.25
C ASN A 69 -52.87 26.11 -23.94
N TYR A 70 -53.47 27.29 -23.85
CA TYR A 70 -54.25 27.80 -22.70
C TYR A 70 -55.59 27.08 -22.50
N LEU A 71 -55.99 26.12 -23.34
CA LEU A 71 -57.14 25.26 -23.05
C LEU A 71 -56.77 24.07 -22.15
N ILE A 72 -55.47 23.82 -21.95
CA ILE A 72 -54.95 22.80 -21.05
C ILE A 72 -54.54 23.50 -19.76
N HIS A 73 -55.53 23.89 -18.96
CA HIS A 73 -55.35 24.31 -17.57
C HIS A 73 -55.87 23.18 -16.68
N GLY A 74 -55.06 22.71 -15.73
CA GLY A 74 -55.39 21.55 -14.89
C GLY A 74 -54.62 20.26 -15.20
N ILE A 75 -53.56 20.32 -16.03
CA ILE A 75 -52.45 19.39 -15.82
C ILE A 75 -51.65 19.94 -14.65
N ASP A 76 -51.92 19.42 -13.46
CA ASP A 76 -50.98 19.59 -12.36
C ASP A 76 -49.65 19.01 -12.84
N GLU A 77 -48.61 19.85 -12.86
CA GLU A 77 -47.25 19.41 -13.04
C GLU A 77 -47.03 18.27 -12.05
N ILE A 78 -46.78 17.06 -12.57
CA ILE A 78 -46.63 15.90 -11.71
C ILE A 78 -45.45 16.22 -10.80
N ILE A 79 -45.73 16.42 -9.52
CA ILE A 79 -44.69 16.60 -8.53
C ILE A 79 -43.95 15.27 -8.59
N LEU A 80 -42.75 15.26 -9.19
CA LEU A 80 -41.92 14.06 -9.13
C LEU A 80 -41.77 13.77 -7.63
N PRO A 81 -42.11 12.55 -7.17
CA PRO A 81 -41.86 12.21 -5.78
C PRO A 81 -40.38 12.53 -5.53
N ASP A 82 -40.09 13.20 -4.40
CA ASP A 82 -38.73 13.51 -3.98
C ASP A 82 -37.85 12.32 -4.33
N ALA A 83 -36.78 12.58 -5.10
CA ALA A 83 -35.95 11.53 -5.68
C ALA A 83 -35.70 10.46 -4.62
N ILE A 84 -36.30 9.28 -4.85
CA ILE A 84 -36.30 8.17 -3.90
C ILE A 84 -34.85 8.00 -3.51
N SER A 85 -34.54 8.27 -2.24
CA SER A 85 -33.15 8.25 -1.80
C SER A 85 -32.61 6.86 -2.11
N TYR A 86 -31.70 6.76 -3.09
CA TYR A 86 -31.10 5.50 -3.55
C TYR A 86 -30.30 4.79 -2.45
N TRP A 87 -30.22 5.40 -1.26
CA TRP A 87 -29.81 4.78 -0.03
C TRP A 87 -31.02 4.16 0.66
N PRO A 88 -31.28 2.85 0.50
CA PRO A 88 -32.33 2.18 1.23
C PRO A 88 -32.04 2.28 2.73
N THR A 89 -32.72 3.20 3.41
CA THR A 89 -32.74 3.38 4.87
C THR A 89 -33.57 2.28 5.54
N ALA A 90 -33.76 1.15 4.86
CA ALA A 90 -34.39 -0.02 5.43
C ALA A 90 -33.42 -0.62 6.47
N PRO A 91 -33.88 -0.93 7.70
CA PRO A 91 -33.03 -1.47 8.77
C PRO A 91 -32.27 -2.76 8.38
N GLY A 92 -32.72 -3.45 7.33
CA GLY A 92 -32.03 -4.60 6.75
C GLY A 92 -30.63 -4.30 6.21
N TRP A 93 -30.35 -3.11 5.66
CA TRP A 93 -29.01 -2.78 5.17
C TRP A 93 -28.03 -2.44 6.29
N GLN A 94 -28.52 -1.86 7.39
CA GLN A 94 -27.71 -1.67 8.59
C GLN A 94 -27.36 -3.03 9.19
N ALA A 95 -28.32 -3.96 9.28
CA ALA A 95 -28.07 -5.32 9.72
C ALA A 95 -27.07 -6.04 8.79
N LEU A 96 -27.19 -5.88 7.47
CA LEU A 96 -26.26 -6.43 6.48
C LEU A 96 -24.85 -5.81 6.62
N GLY A 97 -24.76 -4.49 6.80
CA GLY A 97 -23.49 -3.79 7.00
C GLY A 97 -22.78 -4.25 8.27
N VAL A 98 -23.52 -4.42 9.37
CA VAL A 98 -22.99 -5.00 10.62
C VAL A 98 -22.52 -6.44 10.39
N LEU A 99 -23.32 -7.27 9.71
CA LEU A 99 -22.96 -8.66 9.41
C LEU A 99 -21.66 -8.73 8.58
N VAL A 100 -21.56 -7.93 7.52
CA VAL A 100 -20.35 -7.84 6.69
C VAL A 100 -19.16 -7.35 7.51
N GLY A 101 -19.36 -6.32 8.34
CA GLY A 101 -18.34 -5.79 9.25
C GLY A 101 -17.81 -6.87 10.19
N VAL A 102 -18.70 -7.65 10.83
CA VAL A 102 -18.33 -8.77 11.70
C VAL A 102 -17.54 -9.83 10.94
N VAL A 103 -17.96 -10.21 9.74
CA VAL A 103 -17.24 -11.18 8.91
C VAL A 103 -15.84 -10.67 8.54
N VAL A 104 -15.72 -9.39 8.17
CA VAL A 104 -14.42 -8.76 7.86
C VAL A 104 -13.52 -8.74 9.08
N ILE A 105 -14.05 -8.38 10.26
CA ILE A 105 -13.30 -8.38 11.53
C ILE A 105 -12.82 -9.79 11.87
N ILE A 106 -13.69 -10.80 11.80
CA ILE A 106 -13.32 -12.20 12.05
C ILE A 106 -12.22 -12.64 11.07
N ARG A 107 -12.36 -12.32 9.78
CA ARG A 107 -11.36 -12.63 8.75
C ARG A 107 -10.04 -11.91 9.00
N ALA A 108 -10.09 -10.64 9.42
CA ALA A 108 -8.92 -9.85 9.76
C ALA A 108 -8.20 -10.43 10.99
N ILE A 109 -8.93 -10.80 12.05
CA ILE A 109 -8.37 -11.45 13.24
C ILE A 109 -7.76 -12.81 12.88
N GLN A 110 -8.42 -13.62 12.06
CA GLN A 110 -7.86 -14.90 11.60
C GLN A 110 -6.58 -14.71 10.79
N LYS A 111 -6.57 -13.75 9.85
CA LYS A 111 -5.37 -13.42 9.06
C LYS A 111 -4.25 -12.86 9.95
N ALA A 112 -4.58 -11.99 10.90
CA ALA A 112 -3.63 -11.45 11.87
C ALA A 112 -3.06 -12.60 12.71
N LYS A 113 -3.89 -13.47 13.29
CA LYS A 113 -3.44 -14.63 14.06
C LYS A 113 -2.52 -15.54 13.25
N ARG A 114 -2.85 -15.80 11.97
CA ARG A 114 -1.96 -16.53 11.04
C ARG A 114 -0.65 -15.78 10.77
N TRP A 115 -0.70 -14.45 10.65
CA TRP A 115 0.49 -13.62 10.42
C TRP A 115 1.40 -13.54 11.64
N TRP A 116 0.83 -13.48 12.85
CA TRP A 116 1.52 -13.53 14.13
C TRP A 116 2.12 -14.92 14.36
N ARG A 117 1.37 -16.00 14.08
CA ARG A 117 1.92 -17.38 14.03
C ARG A 117 3.09 -17.45 13.05
N ASN A 118 2.99 -16.94 11.82
CA ASN A 118 4.12 -16.96 10.88
C ASN A 118 5.28 -16.00 11.21
N ARG A 119 5.24 -15.23 12.30
CA ARG A 119 6.32 -14.30 12.65
C ARG A 119 7.58 -15.02 13.09
N TYR A 120 7.47 -16.06 13.92
CA TYR A 120 8.64 -16.81 14.41
C TYR A 120 9.42 -17.46 13.25
N ARG A 121 8.72 -17.97 12.22
CA ARG A 121 9.33 -18.52 11.01
C ARG A 121 10.21 -17.49 10.29
N ARG A 122 9.69 -16.27 10.14
CA ARG A 122 10.43 -15.17 9.50
C ARG A 122 11.63 -14.74 10.32
N GLU A 123 11.51 -14.74 11.64
CA GLU A 123 12.62 -14.38 12.53
C GLU A 123 13.73 -15.45 12.50
N ALA A 124 13.38 -16.73 12.59
CA ALA A 124 14.33 -17.84 12.46
C ALA A 124 15.06 -17.81 11.10
N LEU A 125 14.33 -17.59 10.00
CA LEU A 125 14.92 -17.47 8.66
C LEU A 125 15.82 -16.23 8.51
N ARG A 126 15.44 -15.10 9.12
CA ARG A 126 16.27 -13.89 9.11
C ARG A 126 17.57 -14.11 9.87
N GLN A 127 17.51 -14.71 11.05
CA GLN A 127 18.69 -15.01 11.85
C GLN A 127 19.62 -16.00 11.10
N LEU A 128 19.06 -17.05 10.49
CA LEU A 128 19.85 -17.97 9.66
C LEU A 128 20.53 -17.26 8.48
N ASN A 129 19.81 -16.38 7.78
CA ASN A 129 20.38 -15.59 6.69
C ASN A 129 21.45 -14.61 7.17
N GLN A 130 21.30 -14.05 8.37
CA GLN A 130 22.32 -13.18 8.97
C GLN A 130 23.60 -13.96 9.28
N VAL A 131 23.49 -15.15 9.87
CA VAL A 131 24.65 -16.03 10.11
C VAL A 131 25.32 -16.41 8.79
N GLN A 132 24.53 -16.75 7.76
CA GLN A 132 25.10 -17.06 6.44
C GLN A 132 25.84 -15.86 5.82
N LYS A 133 25.32 -14.63 5.98
CA LYS A 133 26.00 -13.42 5.51
C LYS A 133 27.29 -13.14 6.28
N GLN A 134 27.30 -13.34 7.59
CA GLN A 134 28.46 -13.12 8.44
C GLN A 134 29.57 -14.15 8.18
N ALA A 135 29.19 -15.41 7.98
CA ALA A 135 30.12 -16.49 7.66
C ALA A 135 30.72 -16.36 6.24
N GLY A 136 30.06 -15.66 5.33
CA GLY A 136 30.55 -15.42 3.97
C GLY A 136 30.74 -16.74 3.20
N LYS A 137 32.00 -17.11 2.94
CA LYS A 137 32.36 -18.39 2.28
C LYS A 137 32.55 -19.55 3.27
N GLN A 138 32.61 -19.30 4.57
CA GLN A 138 32.87 -20.34 5.57
C GLN A 138 31.57 -21.06 5.94
N LEU A 139 31.17 -22.03 5.12
CA LEU A 139 29.92 -22.80 5.32
C LEU A 139 29.91 -23.57 6.64
N GLN A 140 31.09 -23.93 7.16
CA GLN A 140 31.25 -24.62 8.43
C GLN A 140 30.65 -23.85 9.62
N ASP A 141 30.75 -22.53 9.63
CA ASP A 141 30.17 -21.69 10.69
C ASP A 141 28.64 -21.67 10.61
N VAL A 142 28.09 -21.79 9.40
CA VAL A 142 26.65 -21.81 9.17
C VAL A 142 26.06 -23.16 9.56
N VAL A 143 26.71 -24.27 9.20
CA VAL A 143 26.24 -25.63 9.56
C VAL A 143 26.30 -25.86 11.07
N ALA A 144 27.28 -25.26 11.77
CA ALA A 144 27.43 -25.34 13.22
C ALA A 144 26.18 -24.91 13.99
N VAL A 145 25.46 -23.90 13.47
CA VAL A 145 24.30 -23.34 14.16
C VAL A 145 22.98 -24.02 13.77
N LEU A 146 22.94 -24.81 12.68
CA LEU A 146 21.71 -25.42 12.17
C LEU A 146 20.97 -26.28 13.21
N PRO A 147 21.64 -27.18 13.97
CA PRO A 147 20.94 -28.00 14.96
C PRO A 147 20.26 -27.16 16.03
N HIS A 148 20.90 -26.06 16.45
CA HIS A 148 20.32 -25.12 17.40
C HIS A 148 19.09 -24.42 16.83
N PHE A 149 19.17 -23.87 15.61
CA PHE A 149 18.05 -23.18 14.98
C PHE A 149 16.84 -24.08 14.76
N ILE A 150 17.03 -25.32 14.29
CA ILE A 150 15.93 -26.29 14.14
C ILE A 150 15.32 -26.59 15.51
N LYS A 151 16.13 -26.83 16.54
CA LYS A 151 15.63 -27.16 17.87
C LYS A 151 14.85 -26.02 18.52
N VAL A 152 15.32 -24.78 18.40
CA VAL A 152 14.59 -23.59 18.87
C VAL A 152 13.29 -23.41 18.09
N THR A 153 13.32 -23.58 16.76
CA THR A 153 12.12 -23.48 15.93
C THR A 153 11.08 -24.54 16.31
N ALA A 154 11.52 -25.79 16.54
CA ALA A 154 10.65 -26.87 16.98
C ALA A 154 10.03 -26.58 18.35
N LEU A 155 10.82 -26.08 19.32
CA LEU A 155 10.32 -25.70 20.65
C LEU A 155 9.31 -24.54 20.61
N GLN A 156 9.36 -23.70 19.58
CA GLN A 156 8.40 -22.62 19.37
C GLN A 156 7.11 -23.09 18.68
N ALA A 157 7.20 -24.10 17.81
CA ALA A 157 6.08 -24.61 17.03
C ALA A 157 5.32 -25.79 17.70
N TYR A 158 5.97 -26.50 18.63
CA TYR A 158 5.47 -27.72 19.26
C TYR A 158 5.60 -27.66 20.79
N PRO A 159 4.78 -28.42 21.54
CA PRO A 159 4.87 -28.45 23.00
C PRO A 159 6.24 -28.95 23.46
N ARG A 160 6.82 -28.21 24.41
CA ARG A 160 8.18 -28.46 24.92
C ARG A 160 8.38 -29.87 25.47
N GLN A 161 7.33 -30.49 26.01
CA GLN A 161 7.39 -31.84 26.61
C GLN A 161 7.72 -32.91 25.55
N GLU A 162 7.13 -32.80 24.36
CA GLU A 162 7.39 -33.72 23.26
C GLU A 162 8.80 -33.51 22.71
N VAL A 163 9.13 -32.27 22.32
CA VAL A 163 10.40 -31.94 21.67
C VAL A 163 11.62 -32.13 22.58
N ALA A 164 11.54 -31.76 23.86
CA ALA A 164 12.70 -31.79 24.75
C ALA A 164 13.17 -33.22 25.09
N SER A 165 12.27 -34.21 25.02
CA SER A 165 12.60 -35.61 25.27
C SER A 165 13.30 -36.29 24.08
N LEU A 166 13.17 -35.72 22.88
CA LEU A 166 13.69 -36.30 21.65
C LEU A 166 15.18 -35.98 21.47
N SER A 167 15.96 -37.01 21.13
CA SER A 167 17.40 -36.92 20.86
C SER A 167 17.82 -38.02 19.89
N GLY A 168 18.89 -37.82 19.12
CA GLY A 168 19.39 -38.82 18.18
C GLY A 168 18.39 -39.19 17.06
N LYS A 169 18.21 -40.48 16.79
CA LYS A 169 17.32 -40.97 15.73
C LYS A 169 15.83 -40.60 15.91
N PRO A 170 15.24 -40.72 17.13
CA PRO A 170 13.89 -40.21 17.39
C PRO A 170 13.68 -38.74 17.01
N TRP A 171 14.71 -37.91 17.19
CA TRP A 171 14.66 -36.50 16.78
C TRP A 171 14.55 -36.34 15.27
N LEU A 172 15.32 -37.08 14.48
CA LEU A 172 15.21 -37.03 13.00
C LEU A 172 13.85 -37.54 12.52
N ALA A 173 13.34 -38.62 13.13
CA ALA A 173 12.02 -39.15 12.80
C ALA A 173 10.89 -38.14 13.07
N PHE A 174 11.01 -37.36 14.15
CA PHE A 174 10.10 -36.26 14.44
C PHE A 174 10.17 -35.16 13.37
N LEU A 175 11.37 -34.77 12.94
CA LEU A 175 11.52 -33.78 11.86
C LEU A 175 10.83 -34.23 10.58
N ASP A 176 10.93 -35.52 10.24
CA ASP A 176 10.30 -36.13 9.06
C ASP A 176 8.79 -36.28 9.18
N ALA A 177 8.28 -36.58 10.39
CA ALA A 177 6.83 -36.67 10.63
C ALA A 177 6.12 -35.32 10.43
N HIS A 178 6.83 -34.23 10.69
CA HIS A 178 6.29 -32.86 10.66
C HIS A 178 6.67 -32.05 9.42
N TYR A 179 7.21 -32.73 8.40
CA TYR A 179 7.65 -32.11 7.16
C TYR A 179 7.57 -33.07 5.97
N SER A 180 6.86 -32.68 4.91
CA SER A 180 6.66 -33.52 3.72
C SER A 180 7.79 -33.47 2.69
N GLY A 181 8.97 -32.96 3.02
CA GLY A 181 10.10 -32.85 2.08
C GLY A 181 11.18 -33.92 2.28
N PRO A 182 12.44 -33.64 1.88
CA PRO A 182 13.52 -34.61 1.97
C PRO A 182 13.74 -35.08 3.42
N ALA A 183 13.83 -36.39 3.60
CA ALA A 183 13.96 -37.02 4.90
C ALA A 183 15.29 -36.67 5.57
N PHE A 184 15.23 -36.18 6.81
CA PHE A 184 16.36 -35.99 7.70
C PHE A 184 16.86 -37.32 8.27
N SER A 185 16.00 -38.33 8.41
CA SER A 185 16.38 -39.66 8.88
C SER A 185 17.22 -40.47 7.88
N LYS A 186 17.52 -39.94 6.70
CA LYS A 186 18.29 -40.63 5.65
C LYS A 186 19.32 -39.70 5.01
N GLY A 187 20.41 -40.30 4.53
CA GLY A 187 21.42 -39.60 3.72
C GLY A 187 22.08 -38.45 4.47
N ILE A 188 22.12 -37.27 3.85
CA ILE A 188 22.83 -36.10 4.39
C ILE A 188 22.19 -35.56 5.68
N GLY A 189 20.90 -35.80 5.89
CA GLY A 189 20.18 -35.35 7.08
C GLY A 189 20.69 -36.00 8.37
N GLU A 190 21.22 -37.22 8.31
CA GLU A 190 21.80 -37.88 9.48
C GLU A 190 23.05 -37.15 10.00
N LYS A 191 23.78 -36.47 9.11
CA LYS A 191 24.94 -35.63 9.48
C LYS A 191 24.54 -34.45 10.36
N LEU A 192 23.25 -34.09 10.42
CA LEU A 192 22.75 -33.10 11.39
C LEU A 192 22.98 -33.55 12.83
N LEU A 193 22.90 -34.86 13.13
CA LEU A 193 23.20 -35.37 14.46
C LEU A 193 24.70 -35.26 14.76
N ALA A 194 25.56 -35.55 13.79
CA ALA A 194 26.99 -35.37 13.92
C ALA A 194 27.33 -33.91 14.30
N LEU A 195 26.68 -32.93 13.65
CA LEU A 195 26.84 -31.51 13.99
C LEU A 195 26.38 -31.14 15.40
N ALA A 196 25.40 -31.85 15.95
CA ALA A 196 24.83 -31.55 17.27
C ALA A 196 25.65 -32.14 18.43
N TYR A 197 26.35 -33.26 18.20
CA TYR A 197 27.03 -34.03 19.25
C TYR A 197 28.57 -34.07 19.11
N LEU A 198 29.11 -33.86 17.92
CA LEU A 198 30.56 -33.93 17.67
C LEU A 198 31.17 -32.53 17.57
N PRO A 199 32.42 -32.36 18.04
CA PRO A 199 33.15 -31.10 17.91
C PRO A 199 33.53 -30.84 16.43
N ARG A 200 33.82 -29.57 16.10
CA ARG A 200 33.91 -29.09 14.71
C ARG A 200 34.96 -29.84 13.87
N GLU A 201 36.01 -30.30 14.53
CA GLU A 201 37.16 -30.95 13.91
C GLU A 201 36.83 -32.34 13.36
N GLN A 202 35.74 -32.96 13.81
CA GLN A 202 35.33 -34.31 13.43
C GLN A 202 34.23 -34.31 12.35
N TRP A 203 33.84 -33.14 11.84
CA TRP A 203 32.79 -33.03 10.83
C TRP A 203 33.29 -33.45 9.46
N GLN A 204 32.72 -34.52 8.93
CA GLN A 204 32.98 -35.02 7.57
C GLN A 204 31.93 -34.47 6.60
N LEU A 205 32.02 -33.16 6.33
CA LEU A 205 31.10 -32.43 5.43
C LEU A 205 31.90 -31.70 4.35
N ASN A 206 31.53 -31.92 3.09
CA ASN A 206 32.01 -31.09 1.99
C ASN A 206 31.13 -29.83 1.82
N ASP A 207 31.55 -28.89 0.97
CA ASP A 207 30.81 -27.64 0.75
C ASP A 207 29.45 -27.84 0.08
N GLN A 208 29.30 -28.86 -0.78
CA GLN A 208 28.03 -29.18 -1.43
C GLN A 208 27.01 -29.73 -0.43
N GLU A 209 27.44 -30.68 0.40
CA GLU A 209 26.68 -31.29 1.49
C GLU A 209 26.28 -30.25 2.54
N SER A 210 27.17 -29.31 2.86
CA SER A 210 26.88 -28.20 3.76
C SER A 210 25.75 -27.32 3.20
N ASN A 211 25.81 -26.97 1.92
CA ASN A 211 24.75 -26.20 1.27
C ASN A 211 23.42 -26.97 1.18
N GLU A 212 23.48 -28.27 0.90
CA GLU A 212 22.29 -29.12 0.88
C GLU A 212 21.62 -29.16 2.26
N LEU A 213 22.40 -29.34 3.32
CA LEU A 213 21.88 -29.36 4.69
C LEU A 213 21.32 -28.02 5.14
N ILE A 214 21.96 -26.90 4.78
CA ILE A 214 21.43 -25.55 5.00
C ILE A 214 20.08 -25.39 4.29
N ASN A 215 19.96 -25.85 3.05
CA ASN A 215 18.72 -25.76 2.28
C ASN A 215 17.62 -26.67 2.84
N MET A 216 17.94 -27.89 3.27
CA MET A 216 17.00 -28.77 3.96
C MET A 216 16.49 -28.11 5.25
N THR A 217 17.39 -27.57 6.06
CA THR A 217 17.05 -26.84 7.30
C THR A 217 16.14 -25.65 7.01
N ARG A 218 16.48 -24.84 6.01
CA ARG A 218 15.69 -23.67 5.59
C ARG A 218 14.28 -24.09 5.15
N ARG A 219 14.16 -25.15 4.36
CA ARG A 219 12.85 -25.66 3.91
C ARG A 219 12.03 -26.18 5.09
N TRP A 220 12.64 -26.88 6.03
CA TRP A 220 11.95 -27.36 7.23
C TRP A 220 11.43 -26.19 8.08
N ILE A 221 12.25 -25.18 8.36
CA ILE A 221 11.82 -23.96 9.10
C ILE A 221 10.68 -23.25 8.37
N ALA A 222 10.67 -23.26 7.03
CA ALA A 222 9.64 -22.60 6.23
C ALA A 222 8.33 -23.40 6.13
N LEU A 223 8.40 -24.73 6.07
CA LEU A 223 7.29 -25.61 5.66
C LEU A 223 6.84 -26.63 6.72
N HIS A 224 7.45 -26.66 7.91
CA HIS A 224 6.99 -27.57 8.97
C HIS A 224 5.50 -27.34 9.28
N SER A 225 4.76 -28.41 9.55
CA SER A 225 3.41 -28.29 10.10
C SER A 225 3.47 -27.55 11.45
N GLU A 226 2.39 -26.90 11.89
CA GLU A 226 2.29 -26.48 13.30
C GLU A 226 1.41 -27.48 14.04
N ALA A 227 1.60 -27.66 15.35
CA ALA A 227 0.87 -28.64 16.15
C ALA A 227 -0.67 -28.49 16.12
N THR A 228 -1.21 -27.39 15.57
CA THR A 228 -2.66 -27.11 15.49
C THR A 228 -3.31 -27.56 14.18
N ASP A 229 -2.57 -28.11 13.22
CA ASP A 229 -3.08 -28.52 11.90
C ASP A 229 -3.37 -30.04 11.80
N VAL A 230 -3.42 -30.77 12.93
CA VAL A 230 -3.76 -32.21 13.00
C VAL A 230 -5.01 -32.41 13.84
#